data_AF-E8Z6W0-F1
#
_entry.id   AF-E8Z6W0-F1
#
_cell.length_a   1.000
_cell.length_b   1.000
_cell.length_c   1.000
_cell.angle_alpha   90.00
_cell.angle_beta   90.00
_cell.angle_gamma   90.00
#
_symmetry.space_group_name_H-M   'P 1'
#
loop_
_entity.id
_entity.type
_entity.pdbx_description
1 polymer ?
#
loop_
_entity_poly.entity_id
_entity_poly.type
_entity_poly.pdbx_seq_one_letter_code
_entity_poly.pdbx_strand_id
1 'polypeptide(L)'
;HETAQEVAKYVDAVGDLLGAGGASWEGFGSGQEAQAIEDLYFALRGVLDQVLPEDLRNDETYKLVIGTLDGVIYSLSETVLDFQRQIVEGTVCWKVQEARTKRRPNVCPEGFYWNGEQLCLPKPTQEPEELLQEAHRAGTAGGLERAVAGKVDGSASGKQPIPDGAMVALCEETGNYTEKIGHWCYAACPAGMASVGLQCKTQCQGEFPADDGAIMCGHNPGVLAEAVMNMVIGVATGAINSGLLIASMAKDGVDTDSLVNTIQAFVNMGKPFAYQTCPLPGR
;
A
#
# COMPACT_ATOMS: atom_id res chain seq x y z
N HIS A 1 -22.91 0.13 30.19
CA HIS A 1 -23.20 0.05 28.73
C HIS A 1 -23.08 1.42 28.08
N GLU A 2 -23.58 2.47 28.73
CA GLU A 2 -23.47 3.89 28.32
C GLU A 2 -22.02 4.35 28.06
N THR A 3 -21.08 3.98 28.94
CA THR A 3 -19.65 4.28 28.78
C THR A 3 -19.01 3.67 27.54
N ALA A 4 -19.45 2.50 27.09
CA ALA A 4 -18.86 1.85 25.91
C ALA A 4 -19.32 2.53 24.61
N GLN A 5 -20.55 3.05 24.57
CA GLN A 5 -21.07 3.79 23.42
C GLN A 5 -20.42 5.17 23.31
N GLU A 6 -20.21 5.84 24.43
CA GLU A 6 -19.50 7.13 24.45
C GLU A 6 -18.06 6.96 23.97
N VAL A 7 -17.32 5.96 24.49
CA VAL A 7 -15.94 5.67 24.03
C VAL A 7 -15.89 5.33 22.53
N ALA A 8 -16.86 4.58 22.01
CA ALA A 8 -16.91 4.27 20.58
C ALA A 8 -17.00 5.53 19.70
N LYS A 9 -17.81 6.53 20.09
CA LYS A 9 -17.91 7.81 19.37
C LYS A 9 -16.57 8.55 19.31
N TYR A 10 -15.82 8.59 20.41
CA TYR A 10 -14.50 9.24 20.42
C TYR A 10 -13.51 8.51 19.50
N VAL A 11 -13.53 7.17 19.52
CA VAL A 11 -12.64 6.36 18.67
C VAL A 11 -12.98 6.53 17.19
N ASP A 12 -14.27 6.49 16.84
CA ASP A 12 -14.73 6.72 15.47
C ASP A 12 -14.36 8.13 15.00
N ALA A 13 -14.56 9.15 15.84
CA ALA A 13 -14.21 10.53 15.52
C ALA A 13 -12.70 10.73 15.34
N VAL A 14 -11.85 10.04 16.13
CA VAL A 14 -10.40 10.02 15.89
C VAL A 14 -10.06 9.28 14.60
N GLY A 15 -10.76 8.19 14.28
CA GLY A 15 -10.62 7.47 13.02
C GLY A 15 -10.93 8.35 11.81
N ASP A 16 -12.04 9.08 11.86
CA ASP A 16 -12.45 10.04 10.84
C ASP A 16 -11.42 11.18 10.69
N LEU A 17 -10.91 11.70 11.81
CA LEU A 17 -9.86 12.72 11.80
C LEU A 17 -8.59 12.23 11.10
N LEU A 18 -8.12 11.01 11.44
CA LEU A 18 -6.94 10.42 10.83
C LEU A 18 -7.16 10.12 9.34
N GLY A 19 -8.36 9.67 8.97
CA GLY A 19 -8.75 9.45 7.58
C GLY A 19 -8.72 10.74 6.76
N ALA A 20 -9.32 11.81 7.30
CA ALA A 20 -9.31 13.12 6.65
C ALA A 20 -7.91 13.76 6.63
N GLY A 21 -7.10 13.58 7.67
CA GLY A 21 -5.69 13.98 7.68
C GLY A 21 -4.90 13.28 6.57
N GLY A 22 -5.17 12.00 6.33
CA GLY A 22 -4.61 11.26 5.21
C GLY A 22 -5.00 11.83 3.84
N ALA A 23 -6.29 12.12 3.64
CA ALA A 23 -6.80 12.72 2.40
C ALA A 23 -6.24 14.14 2.17
N SER A 24 -6.14 14.93 3.23
CA SER A 24 -5.50 16.25 3.20
C SER A 24 -4.04 16.14 2.74
N TRP A 25 -3.27 15.19 3.27
CA TRP A 25 -1.89 14.96 2.81
C TRP A 25 -1.78 14.55 1.34
N GLU A 26 -2.72 13.79 0.81
CA GLU A 26 -2.80 13.52 -0.64
C GLU A 26 -3.05 14.79 -1.45
N GLY A 27 -3.91 15.69 -0.97
CA GLY A 27 -4.14 17.01 -1.54
C GLY A 27 -2.89 17.87 -1.57
N PHE A 28 -2.12 17.92 -0.47
CA PHE A 28 -0.82 18.60 -0.44
C PHE A 28 0.18 17.98 -1.44
N GLY A 29 0.26 16.65 -1.51
CA GLY A 29 1.15 15.96 -2.44
C GLY A 29 0.81 16.16 -3.92
N SER A 30 -0.45 16.49 -4.23
CA SER A 30 -0.93 16.75 -5.59
C SER A 30 -0.96 18.24 -5.97
N GLY A 31 -0.45 19.12 -5.10
CA GLY A 31 -0.41 20.57 -5.34
C GLY A 31 -1.73 21.30 -5.10
N GLN A 32 -2.70 20.67 -4.44
CA GLN A 32 -3.99 21.24 -4.07
C GLN A 32 -4.00 21.75 -2.62
N GLU A 33 -3.02 22.57 -2.26
CA GLU A 33 -2.74 22.96 -0.87
C GLU A 33 -3.93 23.68 -0.19
N ALA A 34 -4.59 24.60 -0.91
CA ALA A 34 -5.75 25.32 -0.36
C ALA A 34 -6.91 24.37 -0.05
N GLN A 35 -7.21 23.43 -0.94
CA GLN A 35 -8.26 22.43 -0.73
C GLN A 35 -7.89 21.49 0.42
N ALA A 36 -6.63 21.07 0.50
CA ALA A 36 -6.14 20.20 1.57
C ALA A 36 -6.30 20.84 2.97
N ILE A 37 -6.03 22.14 3.10
CA ILE A 37 -6.23 22.89 4.35
C ILE A 37 -7.72 22.98 4.69
N GLU A 38 -8.57 23.29 3.70
CA GLU A 38 -10.02 23.34 3.89
C GLU A 38 -10.58 21.98 4.32
N ASP A 39 -10.17 20.89 3.66
CA ASP A 39 -10.61 19.53 3.98
C ASP A 39 -10.22 19.14 5.42
N LEU A 40 -9.00 19.48 5.84
CA LEU A 40 -8.54 19.26 7.21
C LEU A 40 -9.34 20.09 8.23
N TYR A 41 -9.62 21.36 7.91
CA TYR A 41 -10.44 22.23 8.74
C TYR A 41 -11.86 21.68 8.92
N PHE A 42 -12.52 21.31 7.82
CA PHE A 42 -13.88 20.76 7.86
C PHE A 42 -13.94 19.41 8.57
N ALA A 43 -12.89 18.58 8.45
CA ALA A 43 -12.81 17.33 9.18
C ALA A 43 -12.65 17.53 10.69
N LEU A 44 -11.73 18.41 11.11
CA LEU A 44 -11.57 18.80 12.52
C LEU A 44 -12.88 19.35 13.08
N ARG A 45 -13.56 20.21 12.32
CA ARG A 45 -14.85 20.76 12.71
C ARG A 45 -15.93 19.68 12.80
N GLY A 46 -16.00 18.76 11.85
CA GLY A 46 -16.96 17.66 11.85
C GLY A 46 -16.77 16.74 13.07
N VAL A 47 -15.53 16.46 13.43
CA VAL A 47 -15.18 15.71 14.65
C VAL A 47 -15.61 16.44 15.91
N LEU A 48 -15.35 17.75 15.99
CA LEU A 48 -15.80 18.58 17.09
C LEU A 48 -17.33 18.59 17.21
N ASP A 49 -18.05 18.69 16.09
CA ASP A 49 -19.51 18.68 16.08
C ASP A 49 -20.07 17.31 16.56
N GLN A 50 -19.41 16.20 16.24
CA GLN A 50 -19.82 14.88 16.74
C GLN A 50 -19.55 14.68 18.24
N VAL A 51 -18.46 15.25 18.73
CA VAL A 51 -17.98 15.05 20.10
C VAL A 51 -18.61 16.03 21.09
N LEU A 52 -18.93 17.26 20.66
CA LEU A 52 -19.50 18.30 21.52
C LEU A 52 -21.03 18.21 21.62
N PRO A 53 -21.57 18.04 22.86
CA PRO A 53 -22.99 18.16 23.16
C PRO A 53 -23.61 19.49 22.66
N GLU A 54 -24.86 19.47 22.20
CA GLU A 54 -25.55 20.64 21.62
C GLU A 54 -25.66 21.83 22.60
N ASP A 55 -25.77 21.55 23.90
CA ASP A 55 -25.83 22.54 24.97
C ASP A 55 -24.52 23.32 25.14
N LEU A 56 -23.37 22.70 24.80
CA LEU A 56 -22.07 23.37 24.86
C LEU A 56 -21.75 24.20 23.59
N ARG A 57 -22.47 23.99 22.48
CA ARG A 57 -22.18 24.69 21.20
C ARG A 57 -22.44 26.20 21.21
N ASN A 58 -23.29 26.67 22.13
CA ASN A 58 -23.59 28.10 22.27
C ASN A 58 -22.85 28.77 23.44
N ASP A 59 -22.04 28.01 24.18
CA ASP A 59 -21.35 28.46 25.38
C ASP A 59 -20.05 29.22 25.04
N GLU A 60 -19.55 30.08 25.95
CA GLU A 60 -18.22 30.69 25.85
C GLU A 60 -17.12 29.63 25.65
N THR A 61 -17.32 28.43 26.19
CA THR A 61 -16.44 27.28 26.04
C THR A 61 -16.26 26.88 24.57
N TYR A 62 -17.31 26.92 23.74
CA TYR A 62 -17.19 26.63 22.30
C TYR A 62 -16.38 27.70 21.57
N LYS A 63 -16.57 28.98 21.92
CA LYS A 63 -15.77 30.07 21.35
C LYS A 63 -14.29 29.96 21.76
N LEU A 64 -14.02 29.54 22.98
CA LEU A 64 -12.67 29.27 23.46
C LEU A 64 -12.02 28.13 22.66
N VAL A 65 -12.74 27.02 22.45
CA VAL A 65 -12.27 25.87 21.67
C VAL A 65 -12.02 26.26 20.20
N ILE A 66 -12.94 26.99 19.57
CA ILE A 66 -12.76 27.48 18.19
C ILE A 66 -11.61 28.49 18.09
N GLY A 67 -11.47 29.41 19.04
CA GLY A 67 -10.33 30.34 19.07
C GLY A 67 -8.99 29.64 19.26
N THR A 68 -8.98 28.54 20.02
CA THR A 68 -7.80 27.67 20.14
C THR A 68 -7.52 26.95 18.83
N LEU A 69 -8.56 26.49 18.13
CA LEU A 69 -8.46 25.88 16.80
C LEU A 69 -7.84 26.84 15.78
N ASP A 70 -8.23 28.12 15.79
CA ASP A 70 -7.62 29.15 14.94
C ASP A 70 -6.12 29.31 15.22
N GLY A 71 -5.72 29.29 16.49
CA GLY A 71 -4.31 29.27 16.90
C GLY A 71 -3.57 28.02 16.40
N VAL A 72 -4.22 26.85 16.45
CA VAL A 72 -3.69 25.61 15.87
C VAL A 72 -3.56 25.73 14.36
N ILE A 73 -4.54 26.29 13.65
CA ILE A 73 -4.49 26.48 12.18
C ILE A 73 -3.34 27.42 11.78
N TYR A 74 -3.12 28.47 12.57
CA TYR A 74 -1.95 29.33 12.37
C TYR A 74 -0.64 28.55 12.52
N SER A 75 -0.49 27.75 13.58
CA SER A 75 0.66 26.85 13.77
C SER A 75 0.78 25.80 12.68
N LEU A 76 -0.36 25.28 12.17
CA LEU A 76 -0.40 24.33 11.06
C LEU A 76 0.14 24.94 9.77
N SER A 77 -0.07 26.24 9.54
CA SER A 77 0.49 26.92 8.36
C SER A 77 2.01 26.99 8.42
N GLU A 78 2.58 27.35 9.58
CA GLU A 78 4.03 27.30 9.81
C GLU A 78 4.56 25.88 9.70
N THR A 79 3.82 24.92 10.24
CA THR A 79 4.10 23.49 10.12
C THR A 79 4.15 23.05 8.65
N VAL A 80 3.15 23.37 7.84
CA VAL A 80 3.13 23.00 6.42
C VAL A 80 4.36 23.54 5.68
N LEU A 81 4.76 24.78 5.95
CA LEU A 81 5.99 25.35 5.38
C LEU A 81 7.24 24.59 5.83
N ASP A 82 7.30 24.18 7.10
CA ASP A 82 8.37 23.34 7.63
C ASP A 82 8.41 21.96 6.96
N PHE A 83 7.25 21.34 6.71
CA PHE A 83 7.14 20.09 5.97
C PHE A 83 7.60 20.26 4.52
N GLN A 84 7.14 21.31 3.83
CA GLN A 84 7.59 21.62 2.47
C GLN A 84 9.10 21.83 2.40
N ARG A 85 9.64 22.59 3.35
CA ARG A 85 11.09 22.80 3.47
C ARG A 85 11.81 21.47 3.64
N GLN A 86 11.35 20.61 4.54
CA GLN A 86 11.97 19.31 4.77
C GLN A 86 11.87 18.37 3.56
N ILE A 87 10.77 18.44 2.80
CA ILE A 87 10.58 17.67 1.57
C ILE A 87 11.58 18.13 0.49
N VAL A 88 11.77 19.43 0.33
CA VAL A 88 12.66 20.03 -0.70
C VAL A 88 14.14 19.94 -0.33
N GLU A 89 14.49 20.23 0.93
CA GLU A 89 15.86 20.19 1.45
C GLU A 89 16.25 18.76 1.93
N GLY A 90 15.33 17.80 1.81
CA GLY A 90 15.48 16.45 2.34
C GLY A 90 16.64 15.68 1.69
N THR A 91 17.54 15.16 2.52
CA THR A 91 18.69 14.34 2.10
C THR A 91 18.36 12.88 1.80
N VAL A 92 17.08 12.53 1.89
CA VAL A 92 16.51 11.20 1.67
C VAL A 92 15.17 11.31 0.95
N CYS A 93 14.77 10.22 0.30
CA CYS A 93 13.51 10.14 -0.44
C CYS A 93 12.84 8.78 -0.25
N TRP A 94 11.52 8.73 -0.44
CA TRP A 94 10.71 7.52 -0.43
C TRP A 94 10.73 6.79 -1.77
N LYS A 95 10.99 5.49 -1.74
CA LYS A 95 10.86 4.64 -2.92
C LYS A 95 9.40 4.44 -3.28
N VAL A 96 9.07 4.63 -4.54
CA VAL A 96 7.78 4.24 -5.09
C VAL A 96 7.78 2.75 -5.39
N GLN A 97 6.65 2.10 -5.10
CA GLN A 97 6.38 0.70 -5.42
C GLN A 97 5.12 0.62 -6.28
N GLU A 98 5.24 -0.01 -7.44
CA GLU A 98 4.12 -0.21 -8.37
C GLU A 98 3.92 -1.72 -8.61
N ALA A 99 2.66 -2.15 -8.68
CA ALA A 99 2.37 -3.54 -9.02
C ALA A 99 2.77 -3.82 -10.47
N ARG A 100 3.45 -4.93 -10.71
CA ARG A 100 3.84 -5.31 -12.07
C ARG A 100 2.62 -5.70 -12.89
N THR A 101 2.54 -5.17 -14.10
CA THR A 101 1.55 -5.65 -15.07
C THR A 101 1.80 -7.12 -15.33
N LYS A 102 0.73 -7.92 -15.37
CA LYS A 102 0.82 -9.36 -15.57
C LYS A 102 -0.16 -9.82 -16.63
N ARG A 103 0.23 -10.86 -17.38
CA ARG A 103 -0.61 -11.53 -18.36
C ARG A 103 -0.51 -13.04 -18.22
N ARG A 104 -1.53 -13.77 -18.66
CA ARG A 104 -1.47 -15.23 -18.72
C ARG A 104 -0.45 -15.64 -19.80
N PRO A 105 0.36 -16.68 -19.57
CA PRO A 105 1.19 -17.26 -20.62
C PRO A 105 0.31 -17.83 -21.73
N ASN A 106 0.68 -17.55 -22.97
CA ASN A 106 -0.06 -17.97 -24.17
C ASN A 106 0.85 -18.57 -25.25
N VAL A 107 2.15 -18.72 -24.98
CA VAL A 107 3.11 -19.29 -25.93
C VAL A 107 3.17 -20.80 -25.76
N CYS A 108 2.98 -21.53 -26.85
CA CYS A 108 3.05 -22.99 -26.88
C CYS A 108 4.19 -23.44 -27.81
N PRO A 109 4.92 -24.51 -27.47
CA PRO A 109 5.93 -25.07 -28.37
C PRO A 109 5.30 -25.70 -29.61
N GLU A 110 6.14 -26.03 -30.58
CA GLU A 110 5.71 -26.68 -31.83
C GLU A 110 4.94 -27.97 -31.54
N GLY A 111 3.88 -28.20 -32.30
CA GLY A 111 2.96 -29.33 -32.09
C GLY A 111 1.85 -29.09 -31.05
N PHE A 112 1.83 -27.94 -30.37
CA PHE A 112 0.79 -27.61 -29.39
C PHE A 112 -0.01 -26.36 -29.79
N TYR A 113 -1.25 -26.24 -29.28
CA TYR A 113 -2.08 -25.03 -29.41
C TYR A 113 -2.56 -24.55 -28.04
N TRP A 114 -2.72 -23.25 -27.88
CA TRP A 114 -3.16 -22.65 -26.61
C TRP A 114 -4.66 -22.81 -26.43
N ASN A 115 -5.08 -23.28 -25.25
CA ASN A 115 -6.48 -23.55 -24.93
C ASN A 115 -7.30 -22.30 -24.53
N GLY A 116 -6.71 -21.11 -24.54
CA GLY A 116 -7.35 -19.88 -24.07
C GLY A 116 -7.21 -19.61 -22.57
N GLU A 117 -6.64 -20.55 -21.81
CA GLU A 117 -6.45 -20.43 -20.37
C GLU A 117 -4.97 -20.43 -20.01
N GLN A 118 -4.41 -21.60 -19.66
CA GLN A 118 -3.05 -21.76 -19.14
C GLN A 118 -2.33 -22.98 -19.72
N LEU A 119 -3.01 -23.77 -20.54
CA LEU A 119 -2.51 -25.03 -21.05
C LEU A 119 -2.33 -24.96 -22.56
N CYS A 120 -1.26 -25.59 -23.00
CA CYS A 120 -0.99 -25.93 -24.37
C CYS A 120 -1.40 -27.39 -24.54
N LEU A 121 -2.35 -27.63 -25.43
CA LEU A 121 -2.84 -28.97 -25.75
C LEU A 121 -2.15 -29.48 -27.01
N PRO A 122 -1.85 -30.78 -27.12
CA PRO A 122 -1.29 -31.34 -28.33
C PRO A 122 -2.26 -31.08 -29.49
N LYS A 123 -1.73 -30.58 -30.60
CA LYS A 123 -2.50 -30.49 -31.84
C LYS A 123 -2.89 -31.91 -32.23
N PRO A 124 -4.15 -32.16 -32.63
CA PRO A 124 -4.49 -33.44 -33.22
C PRO A 124 -3.60 -33.63 -34.45
N THR A 125 -2.64 -34.53 -34.37
CA THR A 125 -1.83 -34.95 -35.52
C THR A 125 -2.81 -35.35 -36.61
N GLN A 126 -2.74 -34.69 -37.76
CA GLN A 126 -3.62 -34.93 -38.90
C GLN A 126 -3.34 -36.28 -39.59
N GLU A 127 -3.15 -37.35 -38.82
CA GLU A 127 -3.33 -38.72 -39.30
C GLU A 127 -4.43 -39.43 -38.49
N PRO A 128 -5.67 -38.92 -38.52
CA PRO A 128 -6.81 -39.64 -37.95
C PRO A 128 -7.09 -40.96 -38.67
N GLU A 129 -6.59 -41.16 -39.91
CA GLU A 129 -6.82 -42.40 -40.66
C GLU A 129 -5.96 -43.58 -40.17
N GLU A 130 -4.70 -43.38 -39.75
CA GLU A 130 -3.87 -44.49 -39.27
C GLU A 130 -4.22 -44.90 -37.81
N LEU A 131 -4.54 -43.94 -36.94
CA LEU A 131 -4.91 -44.21 -35.54
C LEU A 131 -6.32 -44.82 -35.38
N LEU A 132 -7.28 -44.48 -36.25
CA LEU A 132 -8.58 -45.19 -36.29
C LEU A 132 -8.40 -46.65 -36.76
N GLN A 133 -7.42 -46.92 -37.62
CA GLN A 133 -7.11 -48.28 -38.07
C GLN A 133 -6.44 -49.13 -36.98
N GLU A 134 -5.64 -48.52 -36.09
CA GLU A 134 -5.07 -49.20 -34.91
C GLU A 134 -6.05 -49.33 -33.74
N ALA A 135 -6.91 -48.34 -33.48
CA ALA A 135 -7.96 -48.43 -32.45
C ALA A 135 -8.99 -49.53 -32.77
N HIS A 136 -9.28 -49.78 -34.05
CA HIS A 136 -10.09 -50.91 -34.49
C HIS A 136 -9.39 -52.27 -34.37
N ARG A 137 -8.05 -52.32 -34.32
CA ARG A 137 -7.27 -53.55 -34.07
C ARG A 137 -7.01 -53.83 -32.58
N ALA A 138 -7.02 -52.81 -31.72
CA ALA A 138 -6.80 -52.95 -30.27
C ALA A 138 -8.09 -53.22 -29.47
N GLY A 139 -9.24 -53.38 -30.14
CA GLY A 139 -10.49 -53.81 -29.54
C GLY A 139 -10.50 -55.29 -29.14
N THR A 140 -9.63 -55.71 -28.22
CA THR A 140 -9.90 -56.85 -27.31
C THR A 140 -8.83 -56.98 -26.22
N ALA A 141 -9.31 -57.02 -24.98
CA ALA A 141 -8.67 -57.54 -23.76
C ALA A 141 -7.74 -56.61 -22.94
N GLY A 142 -8.34 -55.99 -21.91
CA GLY A 142 -7.95 -56.19 -20.51
C GLY A 142 -6.74 -55.42 -19.97
N GLY A 143 -6.93 -54.63 -18.90
CA GLY A 143 -5.81 -54.12 -18.12
C GLY A 143 -6.14 -52.99 -17.15
N LEU A 144 -6.58 -53.37 -15.96
CA LEU A 144 -6.77 -52.52 -14.78
C LEU A 144 -5.41 -52.25 -14.11
N GLU A 145 -4.89 -51.02 -14.12
CA GLU A 145 -3.88 -50.51 -13.15
C GLU A 145 -4.14 -49.01 -12.93
N ARG A 146 -4.92 -48.58 -11.93
CA ARG A 146 -4.53 -48.35 -10.52
C ARG A 146 -3.32 -47.43 -10.33
N ALA A 147 -3.46 -46.16 -10.71
CA ALA A 147 -2.62 -45.09 -10.19
C ALA A 147 -3.13 -44.66 -8.80
N VAL A 148 -2.30 -44.87 -7.79
CA VAL A 148 -2.50 -44.43 -6.40
C VAL A 148 -2.46 -42.90 -6.37
N ALA A 149 -3.63 -42.27 -6.35
CA ALA A 149 -3.79 -40.87 -5.99
C ALA A 149 -3.75 -40.76 -4.46
N GLY A 150 -2.61 -40.31 -3.92
CA GLY A 150 -2.52 -39.86 -2.54
C GLY A 150 -3.55 -38.76 -2.28
N LYS A 151 -4.22 -38.82 -1.13
CA LYS A 151 -5.08 -37.75 -0.60
C LYS A 151 -4.25 -36.46 -0.51
N VAL A 152 -4.42 -35.58 -1.49
CA VAL A 152 -4.02 -34.18 -1.43
C VAL A 152 -5.25 -33.34 -1.10
N ASP A 153 -5.05 -32.32 -0.26
CA ASP A 153 -6.07 -31.55 0.44
C ASP A 153 -7.24 -31.06 -0.44
N GLY A 154 -8.43 -31.00 0.16
CA GLY A 154 -9.73 -30.69 -0.47
C GLY A 154 -9.87 -29.32 -1.14
N SER A 155 -8.78 -28.57 -1.29
CA SER A 155 -8.69 -27.39 -2.18
C SER A 155 -8.55 -27.77 -3.67
N ALA A 156 -8.38 -29.06 -3.98
CA ALA A 156 -8.27 -29.57 -5.35
C ALA A 156 -9.59 -30.07 -5.96
N SER A 157 -10.69 -30.13 -5.21
CA SER A 157 -11.94 -30.82 -5.58
C SER A 157 -12.74 -30.19 -6.74
N GLY A 158 -12.26 -29.11 -7.35
CA GLY A 158 -12.86 -28.47 -8.53
C GLY A 158 -11.91 -28.35 -9.73
N LYS A 159 -10.68 -28.89 -9.66
CA LYS A 159 -9.75 -28.82 -10.79
C LYS A 159 -10.08 -29.93 -11.77
N GLN A 160 -10.46 -29.56 -12.99
CA GLN A 160 -10.56 -30.52 -14.09
C GLN A 160 -9.20 -31.23 -14.24
N PRO A 161 -9.20 -32.57 -14.45
CA PRO A 161 -7.96 -33.28 -14.68
C PRO A 161 -7.25 -32.66 -15.88
N ILE A 162 -5.96 -32.37 -15.73
CA ILE A 162 -5.12 -31.87 -16.82
C ILE A 162 -5.10 -32.97 -17.89
N PRO A 163 -5.54 -32.70 -19.13
CA PRO A 163 -5.56 -33.71 -20.18
C PRO A 163 -4.18 -34.33 -20.40
N ASP A 164 -4.12 -35.63 -20.73
CA ASP A 164 -2.86 -36.30 -20.97
C ASP A 164 -2.07 -35.61 -22.10
N GLY A 165 -0.79 -35.36 -21.84
CA GLY A 165 0.08 -34.63 -22.76
C GLY A 165 -0.10 -33.11 -22.75
N ALA A 166 -1.04 -32.53 -21.98
CA ALA A 166 -1.12 -31.09 -21.85
C ALA A 166 0.10 -30.52 -21.09
N MET A 167 0.58 -29.36 -21.53
CA MET A 167 1.70 -28.68 -20.90
C MET A 167 1.36 -27.24 -20.53
N VAL A 168 2.03 -26.67 -19.55
CA VAL A 168 1.77 -25.28 -19.15
C VAL A 168 2.32 -24.33 -20.21
N ALA A 169 1.51 -23.36 -20.62
CA ALA A 169 1.95 -22.32 -21.52
C ALA A 169 3.18 -21.56 -20.98
N LEU A 170 4.01 -21.12 -21.91
CA LEU A 170 5.24 -20.38 -21.65
C LEU A 170 5.01 -18.88 -21.79
N CYS A 171 5.88 -18.11 -21.14
CA CYS A 171 5.98 -16.69 -21.39
C CYS A 171 6.73 -16.45 -22.70
N GLU A 172 6.49 -15.30 -23.31
CA GLU A 172 7.19 -14.91 -24.53
C GLU A 172 8.67 -14.64 -24.21
N GLU A 173 9.58 -15.29 -24.93
CA GLU A 173 11.03 -15.12 -24.72
C GLU A 173 11.50 -13.72 -25.12
N THR A 174 10.87 -13.16 -26.15
CA THR A 174 11.16 -11.82 -26.67
C THR A 174 9.97 -10.91 -26.43
N GLY A 175 10.03 -10.06 -25.41
CA GLY A 175 8.97 -9.09 -25.17
C GLY A 175 9.04 -8.43 -23.80
N ASN A 176 7.97 -7.74 -23.43
CA ASN A 176 7.90 -7.08 -22.12
C ASN A 176 7.60 -8.06 -20.99
N TYR A 177 7.02 -9.24 -21.26
CA TYR A 177 6.56 -10.18 -20.24
C TYR A 177 7.36 -11.50 -20.25
N THR A 178 8.67 -11.40 -20.00
CA THR A 178 9.60 -12.53 -20.08
C THR A 178 9.66 -13.35 -18.78
N GLU A 179 9.37 -12.72 -17.64
CA GLU A 179 9.53 -13.37 -16.34
C GLU A 179 8.27 -14.13 -15.91
N LYS A 180 8.39 -15.44 -15.72
CA LYS A 180 7.30 -16.30 -15.24
C LYS A 180 7.37 -16.46 -13.72
N ILE A 181 6.35 -15.98 -13.02
CA ILE A 181 6.18 -16.21 -11.57
C ILE A 181 4.83 -16.91 -11.36
N GLY A 182 4.87 -18.20 -11.00
CA GLY A 182 3.68 -19.04 -10.92
C GLY A 182 2.98 -19.20 -12.27
N HIS A 183 1.71 -18.79 -12.34
CA HIS A 183 0.85 -18.93 -13.53
C HIS A 183 0.70 -17.64 -14.36
N TRP A 184 1.64 -16.71 -14.19
CA TRP A 184 1.60 -15.39 -14.81
C TRP A 184 2.97 -15.02 -15.37
N CYS A 185 2.95 -14.32 -16.49
CA CYS A 185 4.08 -13.63 -17.05
C CYS A 185 4.02 -12.18 -16.62
N TYR A 186 5.11 -11.65 -16.08
CA TYR A 186 5.19 -10.30 -15.54
C TYR A 186 5.97 -9.39 -16.46
N ALA A 187 5.49 -8.16 -16.61
CA ALA A 187 6.17 -7.13 -17.34
C ALA A 187 7.52 -6.80 -16.69
N ALA A 188 8.56 -6.50 -17.47
CA ALA A 188 9.78 -5.89 -16.99
C ALA A 188 9.47 -4.56 -16.29
N CYS A 189 10.25 -4.21 -15.29
CA CYS A 189 10.10 -2.93 -14.61
C CYS A 189 10.50 -1.77 -15.52
N PRO A 190 9.84 -0.61 -15.40
CA PRO A 190 10.24 0.59 -16.12
C PRO A 190 11.66 1.02 -15.72
N ALA A 191 12.29 1.86 -16.54
CA ALA A 191 13.62 2.38 -16.26
C ALA A 191 13.67 3.07 -14.89
N GLY A 192 14.74 2.84 -14.12
CA GLY A 192 14.90 3.33 -12.76
C GLY A 192 14.20 2.51 -11.67
N MET A 193 13.58 1.37 -12.02
CA MET A 193 12.99 0.44 -11.06
C MET A 193 13.60 -0.97 -11.16
N ALA A 194 13.69 -1.65 -10.02
CA ALA A 194 14.07 -3.06 -9.89
C ALA A 194 12.83 -3.92 -9.63
N SER A 195 12.83 -5.14 -10.18
CA SER A 195 11.84 -6.15 -9.84
C SER A 195 12.10 -6.68 -8.43
N VAL A 196 11.13 -6.50 -7.54
CA VAL A 196 11.12 -7.11 -6.20
C VAL A 196 9.86 -7.96 -6.11
N GLY A 197 10.00 -9.24 -6.51
CA GLY A 197 8.88 -10.17 -6.61
C GLY A 197 7.80 -9.69 -7.60
N LEU A 198 6.61 -9.41 -7.08
CA LEU A 198 5.44 -8.99 -7.88
C LEU A 198 5.35 -7.48 -8.11
N GLN A 199 6.31 -6.71 -7.60
CA GLN A 199 6.31 -5.26 -7.65
C GLN A 199 7.58 -4.74 -8.34
N CYS A 200 7.45 -3.54 -8.90
CA CYS A 200 8.57 -2.72 -9.32
C CYS A 200 8.84 -1.69 -8.23
N LYS A 201 10.09 -1.61 -7.81
CA LYS A 201 10.53 -0.74 -6.74
C LYS A 201 11.61 0.19 -7.25
N THR A 202 11.50 1.47 -6.92
CA THR A 202 12.49 2.48 -7.32
C THR A 202 13.89 2.06 -6.86
N GLN A 203 14.86 2.09 -7.78
CA GLN A 203 16.28 1.89 -7.48
C GLN A 203 16.89 3.22 -7.02
N CYS A 204 17.75 3.15 -6.01
CA CYS A 204 18.50 4.32 -5.54
C CYS A 204 19.57 4.69 -6.57
N GLN A 205 19.55 5.95 -7.03
CA GLN A 205 20.42 6.46 -8.09
C GLN A 205 20.53 7.99 -8.03
N GLY A 206 21.42 8.56 -8.84
CA GLY A 206 21.58 10.02 -8.96
C GLY A 206 22.06 10.65 -7.66
N GLU A 207 21.32 11.65 -7.18
CA GLU A 207 21.61 12.34 -5.92
C GLU A 207 21.42 11.45 -4.68
N PHE A 208 20.59 10.40 -4.76
CA PHE A 208 20.30 9.50 -3.64
C PHE A 208 20.80 8.06 -3.92
N PRO A 209 22.12 7.82 -3.98
CA PRO A 209 22.67 6.52 -4.36
C PRO A 209 22.64 5.47 -3.25
N ALA A 210 22.52 5.86 -1.98
CA ALA A 210 22.50 4.93 -0.86
C ALA A 210 21.12 4.30 -0.71
N ASP A 211 21.10 2.98 -0.50
CA ASP A 211 19.90 2.15 -0.40
C ASP A 211 19.80 1.54 1.01
N ASP A 212 18.64 1.66 1.65
CA ASP A 212 18.35 1.08 2.96
C ASP A 212 17.94 -0.42 2.92
N GLY A 213 17.84 -1.00 1.72
CA GLY A 213 17.26 -2.32 1.44
C GLY A 213 15.73 -2.37 1.56
N ALA A 214 15.13 -1.33 2.12
CA ALA A 214 13.71 -1.18 2.42
C ALA A 214 13.14 -0.01 1.59
N ILE A 215 12.53 0.99 2.19
CA ILE A 215 11.63 1.91 1.50
C ILE A 215 12.25 3.28 1.17
N MET A 216 13.54 3.49 1.42
CA MET A 216 14.19 4.79 1.26
C MET A 216 15.45 4.75 0.41
N CYS A 217 15.77 5.90 -0.18
CA CYS A 217 17.10 6.20 -0.69
C CYS A 217 17.65 7.45 -0.01
N GLY A 218 18.97 7.58 0.07
CA GLY A 218 19.63 8.74 0.67
C GLY A 218 20.95 9.10 -0.01
N HIS A 219 21.50 10.27 0.29
CA HIS A 219 22.82 10.66 -0.22
C HIS A 219 23.94 9.70 0.22
N ASN A 220 23.84 9.17 1.43
CA ASN A 220 24.78 8.23 2.01
C ASN A 220 24.10 7.37 3.11
N PRO A 221 24.72 6.27 3.57
CA PRO A 221 24.12 5.43 4.62
C PRO A 221 23.92 6.13 5.98
N GLY A 222 24.72 7.15 6.29
CA GLY A 222 24.60 7.90 7.54
C GLY A 222 23.31 8.70 7.61
N VAL A 223 22.94 9.40 6.54
CA VAL A 223 21.68 10.16 6.48
C VAL A 223 20.45 9.26 6.50
N LEU A 224 20.54 8.04 5.95
CA LEU A 224 19.47 7.04 6.06
C LEU A 224 19.28 6.59 7.50
N ALA A 225 20.38 6.27 8.20
CA ALA A 225 20.33 5.87 9.61
C ALA A 225 19.77 7.00 10.48
N GLU A 226 20.19 8.25 10.25
CA GLU A 226 19.66 9.42 10.94
C GLU A 226 18.16 9.61 10.68
N ALA A 227 17.71 9.52 9.43
CA ALA A 227 16.30 9.65 9.07
C ALA A 227 15.44 8.58 9.75
N VAL A 228 15.87 7.32 9.73
CA VAL A 228 15.18 6.21 10.41
C VAL A 228 15.15 6.43 11.93
N MET A 229 16.25 6.85 12.53
CA MET A 229 16.30 7.16 13.96
C MET A 229 15.35 8.32 14.32
N ASN A 230 15.30 9.36 13.50
CA ASN A 230 14.40 10.50 13.71
C ASN A 230 12.93 10.09 13.59
N MET A 231 12.57 9.19 12.67
CA MET A 231 11.21 8.62 12.60
C MET A 231 10.85 7.87 13.87
N VAL A 232 11.73 6.97 14.34
CA VAL A 232 11.46 6.16 15.52
C VAL A 232 11.37 7.03 16.78
N ILE A 233 12.31 7.95 16.97
CA ILE A 233 12.33 8.85 18.13
C ILE A 233 11.13 9.79 18.09
N GLY A 234 10.83 10.39 16.92
CA GLY A 234 9.70 11.30 16.76
C GLY A 234 8.38 10.65 17.14
N VAL A 235 8.10 9.44 16.62
CA VAL A 235 6.90 8.67 16.96
C VAL A 235 6.86 8.29 18.44
N ALA A 236 7.96 7.79 18.99
CA ALA A 236 8.00 7.36 20.39
C ALA A 236 7.80 8.54 21.37
N THR A 237 8.51 9.64 21.17
CA THR A 237 8.40 10.84 22.00
C THR A 237 7.03 11.48 21.85
N GLY A 238 6.49 11.56 20.63
CA GLY A 238 5.15 12.11 20.42
C GLY A 238 4.06 11.23 21.06
N ALA A 239 4.15 9.90 20.97
CA ALA A 239 3.19 9.02 21.61
C ALA A 239 3.21 9.14 23.15
N ILE A 240 4.40 9.24 23.75
CA ILE A 240 4.55 9.45 25.20
C ILE A 240 3.95 10.80 25.60
N ASN A 241 4.29 11.87 24.88
CA ASN A 241 3.80 13.22 25.18
C ASN A 241 2.28 13.30 25.02
N SER A 242 1.72 12.80 23.91
CA SER A 242 0.28 12.73 23.70
C SER A 242 -0.40 11.92 24.79
N GLY A 243 0.16 10.77 25.19
CA GLY A 243 -0.39 9.94 26.26
C GLY A 243 -0.43 10.66 27.61
N LEU A 244 0.62 11.38 27.97
CA LEU A 244 0.69 12.17 29.21
C LEU A 244 -0.31 13.34 29.19
N LEU A 245 -0.43 14.03 28.06
CA LEU A 245 -1.36 15.14 27.89
C LEU A 245 -2.82 14.67 27.95
N ILE A 246 -3.16 13.56 27.29
CA ILE A 246 -4.51 12.96 27.35
C ILE A 246 -4.84 12.53 28.78
N ALA A 247 -3.89 11.91 29.49
CA ALA A 247 -4.10 11.50 30.87
C ALA A 247 -4.34 12.70 31.80
N SER A 248 -3.64 13.81 31.60
CA SER A 248 -3.87 15.05 32.36
C SER A 248 -5.23 15.66 32.01
N MET A 249 -5.61 15.72 30.74
CA MET A 249 -6.93 16.22 30.33
C MET A 249 -8.08 15.40 30.91
N ALA A 250 -7.91 14.07 31.00
CA ALA A 250 -8.91 13.19 31.61
C ALA A 250 -9.06 13.41 33.13
N LYS A 251 -7.99 13.86 33.80
CA LYS A 251 -7.96 14.03 35.25
C LYS A 251 -8.35 15.44 35.70
N ASP A 252 -7.79 16.45 35.03
CA ASP A 252 -7.83 17.84 35.46
C ASP A 252 -8.81 18.69 34.61
N GLY A 253 -9.40 18.08 33.57
CA GLY A 253 -10.27 18.75 32.60
C GLY A 253 -9.51 19.14 31.33
N VAL A 254 -10.24 19.42 30.25
CA VAL A 254 -9.65 19.84 28.98
C VAL A 254 -9.19 21.29 29.09
N ASP A 255 -7.88 21.51 29.01
CA ASP A 255 -7.27 22.82 28.92
C ASP A 255 -6.73 23.06 27.50
N THR A 256 -6.80 24.31 27.04
CA THR A 256 -6.44 24.70 25.68
C THR A 256 -4.97 24.43 25.38
N ASP A 257 -4.07 24.65 26.34
CA ASP A 257 -2.64 24.40 26.14
C ASP A 257 -2.36 22.91 26.00
N SER A 258 -3.08 22.07 26.77
CA SER A 258 -2.96 20.62 26.67
C SER A 258 -3.40 20.10 25.29
N LEU A 259 -4.48 20.66 24.75
CA LEU A 259 -4.96 20.31 23.41
C LEU A 259 -3.97 20.74 22.31
N VAL A 260 -3.47 21.98 22.37
CA VAL A 260 -2.47 22.50 21.42
C VAL A 260 -1.21 21.65 21.46
N ASN A 261 -0.69 21.35 22.66
CA ASN A 261 0.49 20.51 22.83
C ASN A 261 0.27 19.08 22.33
N THR A 262 -0.95 18.55 22.44
CA THR A 262 -1.30 17.23 21.92
C THR A 262 -1.24 17.23 20.39
N ILE A 263 -1.82 18.24 19.74
CA ILE A 263 -1.78 18.39 18.27
C ILE A 263 -0.34 18.58 17.80
N GLN A 264 0.45 19.42 18.49
CA GLN A 264 1.86 19.61 18.19
C GLN A 264 2.65 18.31 18.34
N ALA A 265 2.32 17.48 19.33
CA ALA A 265 2.93 16.16 19.46
C ALA A 265 2.62 15.28 18.25
N PHE A 266 1.38 15.25 17.74
CA PHE A 266 1.03 14.54 16.51
C PHE A 266 1.77 15.08 15.28
N VAL A 267 1.82 16.40 15.12
CA VAL A 267 2.60 17.06 14.06
C VAL A 267 4.07 16.63 14.12
N ASN A 268 4.68 16.66 15.31
CA ASN A 268 6.07 16.28 15.51
C ASN A 268 6.31 14.78 15.25
N MET A 269 5.31 13.91 15.44
CA MET A 269 5.39 12.51 15.02
C MET A 269 5.38 12.36 13.49
N GLY A 270 4.64 13.20 12.78
CA GLY A 270 4.52 13.15 11.32
C GLY A 270 5.74 13.74 10.60
N LYS A 271 6.35 14.79 11.18
CA LYS A 271 7.44 15.56 10.54
C LYS A 271 8.62 14.68 10.05
N PRO A 272 9.09 13.67 10.79
CA PRO A 272 10.15 12.78 10.29
C PRO A 272 9.80 11.95 9.05
N PHE A 273 8.53 11.87 8.63
CA PHE A 273 8.10 11.14 7.43
C PHE A 273 7.95 12.04 6.20
N ALA A 274 8.15 13.35 6.36
CA ALA A 274 8.02 14.38 5.34
C ALA A 274 9.19 14.39 4.35
N TYR A 275 9.31 13.33 3.55
CA TYR A 275 10.30 13.25 2.49
C TYR A 275 9.62 13.16 1.12
N GLN A 276 10.28 13.71 0.10
CA GLN A 276 9.83 13.56 -1.28
C GLN A 276 9.93 12.10 -1.75
N THR A 277 9.19 11.76 -2.80
CA THR A 277 9.41 10.48 -3.51
C THR A 277 10.69 10.55 -4.34
N CYS A 278 11.38 9.42 -4.49
CA CYS A 278 12.62 9.38 -5.24
C CYS A 278 12.37 9.65 -6.73
N PRO A 279 13.21 10.46 -7.39
CA PRO A 279 13.03 10.82 -8.79
C PRO A 279 13.17 9.60 -9.70
N LEU A 280 12.21 9.43 -10.62
CA LEU A 280 12.22 8.38 -11.63
C LEU A 280 12.78 8.94 -12.94
N PRO A 281 13.68 8.22 -13.64
CA PRO A 281 14.25 8.71 -14.87
C PRO A 281 13.18 8.74 -15.97
N GLY A 282 12.89 9.92 -16.52
CA GLY A 282 11.95 10.11 -17.62
C GLY A 282 10.51 10.50 -17.23
N ARG A 283 10.27 10.87 -15.98
CA ARG A 283 9.11 11.68 -15.55
C ARG A 283 9.60 13.09 -15.19
#